data_AF-A0A6A5UIA7-F1
#
_entry.id   AF-A0A6A5UIA7-F1
#
_cell.length_a   1.000
_cell.length_b   1.000
_cell.length_c   1.000
_cell.angle_alpha   90.00
_cell.angle_beta   90.00
_cell.angle_gamma   90.00
#
_symmetry.space_group_name_H-M   'P 1'
#
loop_
_entity.id
_entity.type
_entity.pdbx_description
1 polymer ?
#
loop_
_entity_poly.entity_id
_entity_poly.type
_entity_poly.pdbx_seq_one_letter_code
_entity_poly.pdbx_strand_id
1 'polypeptide(L)' 'MAAESHQDVGSDVTSIHEAPEAKVATPPSEIVKQYESQGQWTLHRLASPYDFLCFQCNKRKKAEPVAICKG' A
#
# COMPACT_ATOMS: atom_id res chain seq x y z
N MET A 1 -1.11 -13.62 61.77
CA MET A 1 0.32 -13.26 61.58
C MET A 1 0.52 -12.95 60.10
N ALA A 2 1.33 -11.92 59.81
CA ALA A 2 1.66 -11.28 58.52
C ALA A 2 0.53 -10.41 57.90
N ALA A 3 0.62 -9.07 57.78
CA ALA A 3 1.58 -8.25 57.01
C ALA A 3 1.35 -8.42 55.49
N GLU A 4 1.25 -7.43 54.61
CA GLU A 4 1.59 -6.01 54.58
C GLU A 4 0.87 -5.37 53.38
N SER A 5 0.75 -4.04 53.42
CA SER A 5 0.39 -3.15 52.32
C SER A 5 1.44 -3.22 51.20
N HIS A 6 1.03 -3.15 49.93
CA HIS A 6 1.80 -2.42 48.92
C HIS A 6 0.88 -1.69 47.95
N GLN A 7 1.19 -0.40 47.84
CA GLN A 7 0.70 0.54 46.84
C GLN A 7 1.45 0.30 45.50
N ASP A 8 0.96 1.01 44.49
CA ASP A 8 1.80 1.79 43.56
C ASP A 8 2.13 1.20 42.18
N VAL A 9 2.04 2.12 41.21
CA VAL A 9 2.54 2.10 39.81
C VAL A 9 1.88 1.09 38.85
N GLY A 10 1.34 1.49 37.71
CA GLY A 10 1.40 2.78 37.05
C GLY A 10 0.75 2.74 35.68
N SER A 11 0.79 3.92 35.05
CA SER A 11 0.36 4.24 33.70
C SER A 11 0.44 3.09 32.70
N ASP A 12 -0.66 2.83 32.00
CA ASP A 12 -0.56 2.55 30.57
C ASP A 12 -1.37 3.58 29.80
N VAL A 13 -0.65 4.62 29.40
CA VAL A 13 -1.05 5.47 28.28
C VAL A 13 -0.81 4.68 27.02
N THR A 14 -1.85 4.08 26.49
CA THR A 14 -1.94 3.92 25.04
C THR A 14 -3.13 4.72 24.55
N SER A 15 -2.91 6.04 24.56
CA SER A 15 -3.50 6.95 23.58
C SER A 15 -3.16 6.37 22.21
N ILE A 16 -4.05 5.52 21.70
CA ILE A 16 -4.07 5.08 20.32
C ILE A 16 -4.19 6.36 19.50
N HIS A 17 -3.03 6.81 19.02
CA HIS A 17 -2.96 7.76 17.93
C HIS A 17 -3.68 7.07 16.77
N GLU A 18 -4.93 7.45 16.55
CA GLU A 18 -5.53 7.38 15.22
C GLU A 18 -4.62 8.21 14.32
N ALA A 19 -3.67 7.52 13.67
CA ALA A 19 -3.03 8.05 12.49
C ALA A 19 -4.16 8.34 11.51
N PRO A 20 -4.25 9.56 10.94
CA PRO A 20 -5.29 9.87 9.98
C PRO A 20 -5.17 8.87 8.84
N GLU A 21 -6.22 8.07 8.64
CA GLU A 21 -6.32 7.18 7.50
C GLU A 21 -6.11 8.02 6.25
N ALA A 22 -4.88 7.95 5.72
CA ALA A 22 -4.60 8.40 4.39
C ALA A 22 -5.61 7.67 3.52
N LYS A 23 -6.50 8.42 2.85
CA LYS A 23 -7.41 7.88 1.86
C LYS A 23 -6.55 7.20 0.80
N VAL A 24 -6.27 5.91 1.00
CA VAL A 24 -5.55 5.09 0.04
C VAL A 24 -6.48 5.04 -1.14
N ALA A 25 -6.18 5.84 -2.17
CA ALA A 25 -6.84 5.76 -3.45
C ALA A 25 -6.77 4.30 -3.86
N THR A 26 -7.92 3.61 -3.78
CA THR A 26 -8.00 2.19 -4.07
C THR A 26 -7.37 2.01 -5.45
N PRO A 27 -6.35 1.15 -5.61
CA PRO A 27 -5.74 0.94 -6.91
C PRO A 27 -6.86 0.55 -7.88
N PRO A 28 -6.90 1.16 -9.06
CA PRO A 28 -8.08 1.10 -9.93
C PRO A 28 -8.41 -0.34 -10.40
N SER A 29 -7.44 -1.25 -10.29
CA SER A 29 -7.62 -2.69 -10.40
C SER A 29 -6.61 -3.40 -9.48
N GLU A 30 -6.99 -4.55 -8.95
CA GLU A 30 -6.09 -5.42 -8.21
C GLU A 30 -4.95 -5.94 -9.10
N ILE A 31 -3.72 -5.96 -8.58
CA ILE A 31 -2.57 -6.56 -9.27
C ILE A 31 -2.61 -8.07 -9.03
N VAL A 32 -2.88 -8.83 -10.10
CA VAL A 32 -2.92 -10.31 -10.06
C VAL A 32 -1.53 -10.90 -10.11
N LYS A 33 -0.62 -10.26 -10.86
CA LYS A 33 0.75 -10.75 -11.01
C LYS A 33 1.72 -9.62 -11.20
N GLN A 34 2.86 -9.72 -10.54
CA GLN A 34 4.02 -8.88 -10.79
C GLN A 34 5.12 -9.75 -11.40
N TYR A 35 5.80 -9.22 -12.41
CA TYR A 35 6.95 -9.87 -13.03
C TYR A 35 8.25 -9.29 -12.47
N GLU A 36 9.36 -10.01 -12.65
CA GLU A 36 10.69 -9.50 -12.33
C GLU A 36 10.96 -8.17 -13.02
N SER A 37 11.59 -7.25 -12.30
CA SER A 37 11.93 -5.93 -12.83
C SER A 37 13.02 -6.03 -13.90
N GLN A 38 12.87 -5.26 -14.97
CA GLN A 38 13.88 -5.07 -16.01
C GLN A 38 14.37 -3.63 -15.94
N GLY A 39 15.51 -3.43 -15.27
CA GLY A 39 16.03 -2.09 -14.96
C GLY A 39 15.04 -1.32 -14.07
N GLN A 40 14.60 -0.16 -14.52
CA GLN A 40 13.63 0.68 -13.80
C GLN A 40 12.17 0.24 -14.02
N TRP A 41 11.91 -0.69 -14.94
CA TRP A 41 10.55 -1.07 -15.30
C TRP A 41 10.14 -2.36 -14.62
N THR A 42 8.94 -2.39 -14.08
CA THR A 42 8.29 -3.60 -13.58
C THR A 42 6.98 -3.80 -14.33
N LEU A 43 6.78 -4.98 -14.90
CA LEU A 43 5.51 -5.34 -15.53
C LEU A 43 4.54 -5.86 -14.46
N HIS A 44 3.32 -5.34 -14.46
CA HIS A 44 2.22 -5.79 -13.62
C HIS A 44 1.07 -6.24 -14.51
N ARG A 45 0.41 -7.34 -14.15
CA ARG A 45 -0.85 -7.78 -14.74
C ARG A 45 -1.97 -7.52 -13.75
N LEU A 46 -2.97 -6.76 -14.19
CA LEU A 46 -4.16 -6.40 -13.44
C LEU A 46 -5.26 -7.46 -13.61
N ALA A 47 -6.19 -7.53 -12.66
CA ALA A 47 -7.35 -8.43 -12.70
C ALA A 47 -8.35 -8.08 -13.81
N SER A 48 -8.36 -6.81 -14.23
CA SER A 48 -9.21 -6.29 -15.29
C SER A 48 -8.44 -5.25 -16.11
N PRO A 49 -8.82 -5.04 -17.39
CA PRO A 49 -8.19 -4.01 -18.21
C PRO A 49 -8.39 -2.62 -17.60
N TYR A 50 -7.29 -1.89 -17.41
CA TYR A 50 -7.30 -0.52 -16.90
C TYR A 50 -7.00 0.48 -18.01
N ASP A 51 -7.68 1.64 -17.96
CA ASP A 51 -7.47 2.75 -18.86
C ASP A 51 -6.35 3.66 -18.32
N PHE A 52 -5.22 3.76 -19.03
CA PHE A 52 -4.05 4.55 -18.61
C PHE A 52 -3.42 5.34 -19.76
N LEU A 53 -2.65 6.38 -19.42
CA LEU A 53 -1.81 7.10 -20.37
C LEU A 53 -0.42 6.46 -20.41
N CYS A 54 -0.01 5.94 -21.57
CA CYS A 54 1.35 5.46 -21.75
C CYS A 54 2.27 6.64 -22.05
N PHE A 55 3.22 6.96 -21.16
CA PHE A 55 4.17 8.07 -21.33
C PHE A 55 5.14 7.88 -22.50
N GLN A 56 5.48 6.63 -22.85
CA GLN A 56 6.34 6.35 -24.01
C GLN A 56 5.61 6.64 -25.33
N CYS A 57 4.33 6.30 -25.40
CA CYS A 57 3.54 6.46 -26.63
C CYS A 57 2.74 7.77 -26.69
N ASN A 58 2.61 8.49 -25.56
CA ASN A 58 1.70 9.61 -25.35
C ASN A 58 0.26 9.35 -25.82
N LYS A 59 -0.24 8.14 -25.57
CA LYS A 59 -1.57 7.69 -25.99
C LYS A 59 -2.30 7.03 -24.83
N ARG A 60 -3.62 7.24 -24.77
CA ARG A 60 -4.50 6.46 -23.89
C ARG A 60 -4.54 5.02 -24.37
N LYS A 61 -4.45 4.08 -23.44
CA LYS A 61 -4.45 2.64 -23.66
C LYS A 61 -5.38 1.99 -22.65
N LYS A 62 -6.00 0.89 -23.05
CA LYS A 62 -6.77 0.01 -22.17
C LYS A 62 -6.15 -1.38 -22.22
N ALA A 63 -5.60 -1.85 -21.10
CA ALA A 63 -4.94 -3.15 -21.06
C ALA A 63 -4.87 -3.72 -19.64
N GLU A 64 -4.78 -5.04 -19.52
CA GLU A 64 -4.44 -5.74 -18.27
C GLU A 64 -2.94 -5.65 -17.94
N PRO A 65 -2.01 -5.79 -18.91
CA PRO A 65 -0.59 -5.58 -18.63
C PRO A 65 -0.24 -4.08 -18.62
N VAL A 66 0.40 -3.63 -17.54
CA VAL A 66 0.89 -2.26 -17.37
C VAL A 66 2.33 -2.31 -16.86
N ALA A 67 3.24 -1.62 -17.56
CA ALA A 67 4.61 -1.44 -17.09
C ALA A 67 4.72 -0.14 -16.31
N ILE A 68 5.26 -0.23 -15.09
CA ILE A 68 5.46 0.92 -14.20
C ILE A 68 6.96 1.17 -14.10
N CYS A 69 7.37 2.42 -14.32
CA CYS A 69 8.74 2.87 -14.08
C CYS A 69 8.87 3.27 -12.62
N LYS A 70 9.87 2.75 -11.90
CA LYS A 70 10.30 3.31 -10.63
C LYS A 70 11.28 4.44 -10.94
N GLY A 71 10.82 5.68 -10.71
CA GLY A 71 11.64 6.89 -10.80
C GLY A 71 12.61 7.00 -9.64
#